data_AF-A0A0D0BXT2-F1
#
_entry.id   AF-A0A0D0BXT2-F1
#
_cell.length_a   1.000
_cell.length_b   1.000
_cell.length_c   1.000
_cell.angle_alpha   90.00
_cell.angle_beta   90.00
_cell.angle_gamma   90.00
#
_symmetry.space_group_name_H-M   'P 1'
#
loop_
_entity.id
_entity.type
_entity.pdbx_description
1 polymer ?
#
loop_
_entity_poly.entity_id
_entity_poly.type
_entity_poly.pdbx_seq_one_letter_code
_entity_poly.pdbx_strand_id
1 'polypeptide(L)'
;MSSTAKGKEPAKIPHLPNPSTGSANPSASLSSLWAYLTPALDHIVKSSTNDTNKAPSIDVDYYSGVHSACYNYITSQTEAYNASSRKSDEVPMSGTDLYDLIDKYFGDTCRELLLGAPQDDSDLIHYIIPCFNRYSAGAQSANRLLNYINRHYVKRGAIDEDKGWLTVADIFEHVAKTAKVTDTREQLAKKLREKRTDELKKWGDIDAGPEALADAEACAQAASGVDRIVPISALAHRRFRIEFVEPLLAIPKFKKGKKAKNKIPNSKGSGPPPGPKGRLARAVKELLESSDVEEDERARQASELAKMLRKVGVRPDHPLRKKLGKYQAVT
;
A
#
# COMPACT_ATOMS: atom_id res chain seq x y z
N MET A 1 46.08 10.89 28.52
CA MET A 1 45.00 11.78 28.05
C MET A 1 44.21 11.03 27.00
N SER A 2 43.16 10.29 27.40
CA SER A 2 42.25 9.61 26.48
C SER A 2 41.02 10.48 26.29
N SER A 3 40.85 11.03 25.09
CA SER A 3 39.66 11.80 24.72
C SER A 3 38.64 10.84 24.13
N THR A 4 37.59 10.56 24.89
CA THR A 4 36.43 9.78 24.46
C THR A 4 35.60 10.64 23.50
N ALA A 5 35.55 10.22 22.22
CA ALA A 5 34.67 10.81 21.22
C ALA A 5 33.21 10.52 21.60
N LYS A 6 32.47 11.55 22.02
CA LYS A 6 31.01 11.50 22.16
C LYS A 6 30.39 11.35 20.78
N GLY A 7 29.78 10.19 20.53
CA GLY A 7 28.90 9.97 19.39
C GLY A 7 27.77 11.01 19.41
N LYS A 8 27.64 11.76 18.32
CA LYS A 8 26.57 12.73 18.10
C LYS A 8 25.27 11.92 17.89
N GLU A 9 24.33 12.00 18.84
CA GLU A 9 22.98 11.45 18.62
C GLU A 9 22.39 12.05 17.33
N PRO A 10 21.71 11.25 16.50
CA PRO A 10 21.03 11.78 15.31
C PRO A 10 19.97 12.79 15.75
N ALA A 11 19.99 13.97 15.14
CA ALA A 11 19.05 15.05 15.44
C ALA A 11 17.60 14.55 15.31
N LYS A 12 16.83 14.65 16.39
CA LYS A 12 15.39 14.33 16.42
C LYS A 12 14.65 15.37 15.58
N ILE A 13 13.83 14.91 14.64
CA ILE A 13 12.96 15.80 13.86
C ILE A 13 11.98 16.47 14.85
N PRO A 14 11.84 17.80 14.83
CA PRO A 14 10.88 18.50 15.67
C PRO A 14 9.45 18.00 15.38
N HIS A 15 8.64 17.90 16.43
CA HIS A 15 7.20 17.64 16.28
C HIS A 15 6.56 18.78 15.50
N LEU A 16 5.70 18.46 14.53
CA LEU A 16 4.94 19.47 13.81
C LEU A 16 3.86 20.06 14.74
N PRO A 17 3.92 21.36 15.10
CA PRO A 17 2.92 21.98 15.97
C PRO A 17 1.59 22.17 15.24
N ASN A 18 0.51 22.29 16.01
CA ASN A 18 -0.80 22.61 15.45
C ASN A 18 -0.77 24.00 14.78
N PRO A 19 -1.12 24.13 13.48
CA PRO A 19 -1.15 25.44 12.85
C PRO A 19 -2.25 26.30 13.52
N SER A 20 -1.94 27.58 13.76
CA SER A 20 -2.92 28.54 14.27
C SER A 20 -4.09 28.67 13.28
N THR A 21 -5.22 28.02 13.58
CA THR A 21 -6.38 27.97 12.68
C THR A 21 -7.19 29.26 12.61
N GLY A 22 -6.85 30.29 13.41
CA GLY A 22 -7.61 31.55 13.44
C GLY A 22 -9.11 31.30 13.70
N SER A 23 -9.99 32.10 13.09
CA SER A 23 -11.44 31.88 13.12
C SER A 23 -11.94 30.86 12.08
N ALA A 24 -11.05 30.29 11.26
CA ALA A 24 -11.44 29.38 10.20
C ALA A 24 -11.66 27.96 10.75
N ASN A 25 -12.91 27.49 10.73
CA ASN A 25 -13.24 26.12 11.10
C ASN A 25 -12.72 25.15 10.00
N PRO A 26 -11.76 24.26 10.31
CA PRO A 26 -11.23 23.30 9.33
C PRO A 26 -12.31 22.38 8.76
N SER A 27 -13.40 22.15 9.50
CA SER A 27 -14.48 21.24 9.12
C SER A 27 -15.56 21.89 8.26
N ALA A 28 -15.41 23.19 7.92
CA ALA A 28 -16.44 23.95 7.20
C ALA A 28 -16.58 23.53 5.73
N SER A 29 -15.51 23.03 5.12
CA SER A 29 -15.52 22.54 3.73
C SER A 29 -14.43 21.50 3.52
N LEU A 30 -14.56 20.69 2.47
CA LEU A 30 -13.53 19.72 2.10
C LEU A 30 -12.18 20.39 1.85
N SER A 31 -12.18 21.55 1.18
CA SER A 31 -10.95 22.30 0.87
C SER A 31 -10.26 22.79 2.14
N SER A 32 -11.03 23.29 3.11
CA SER A 32 -10.50 23.75 4.40
C SER A 32 -9.94 22.59 5.22
N LEU A 33 -10.65 21.45 5.23
CA LEU A 33 -10.21 20.24 5.92
C LEU A 33 -8.92 19.71 5.30
N TRP A 34 -8.88 19.63 3.98
CA TRP A 34 -7.71 19.17 3.25
C TRP A 34 -6.50 20.06 3.51
N ALA A 35 -6.65 21.39 3.42
CA ALA A 35 -5.58 22.34 3.72
C ALA A 35 -5.05 22.21 5.17
N TYR A 36 -5.92 21.87 6.12
CA TYR A 36 -5.53 21.60 7.51
C TYR A 36 -4.88 20.22 7.69
N LEU A 37 -5.24 19.22 6.89
CA LEU A 37 -4.74 17.84 7.00
C LEU A 37 -3.42 17.62 6.26
N THR A 38 -3.23 18.25 5.09
CA THR A 38 -2.07 18.01 4.21
C THR A 38 -0.73 18.22 4.92
N PRO A 39 -0.49 19.29 5.71
CA PRO A 39 0.79 19.48 6.39
C PRO A 39 1.15 18.34 7.36
N ALA A 40 0.15 17.82 8.09
CA ALA A 40 0.29 16.64 8.94
C ALA A 40 0.67 15.40 8.14
N LEU A 41 -0.01 15.16 7.00
CA LEU A 41 0.29 14.02 6.13
C LEU A 41 1.67 14.12 5.48
N ASP A 42 2.04 15.30 4.97
CA ASP A 42 3.37 15.55 4.39
C ASP A 42 4.46 15.33 5.44
N HIS A 43 4.24 15.80 6.67
CA HIS A 43 5.20 15.59 7.75
C HIS A 43 5.39 14.10 8.08
N ILE A 44 4.29 13.35 8.20
CA ILE A 44 4.33 11.91 8.53
C ILE A 44 4.91 11.07 7.38
N VAL A 45 4.53 11.35 6.14
CA VAL A 45 4.79 10.46 5.00
C VAL A 45 6.05 10.87 4.23
N LYS A 46 6.31 12.17 4.09
CA LYS A 46 7.37 12.69 3.21
C LYS A 46 8.61 13.19 3.96
N SER A 47 8.53 13.51 5.24
CA SER A 47 9.71 14.05 5.94
C SER A 47 10.83 13.02 6.04
N SER A 48 12.07 13.49 5.82
CA SER A 48 13.26 12.66 5.92
C SER A 48 13.49 12.27 7.38
N THR A 49 13.50 10.98 7.67
CA THR A 49 13.83 10.40 8.97
C THR A 49 15.00 9.43 8.85
N ASN A 50 15.86 9.47 9.87
CA ASN A 50 16.99 8.55 10.04
C ASN A 50 16.48 7.15 10.41
N ASP A 51 15.33 7.06 11.07
CA ASP A 51 14.67 5.78 11.36
C ASP A 51 13.63 5.49 10.27
N THR A 52 13.93 4.52 9.40
CA THR A 52 13.05 4.13 8.30
C THR A 52 11.84 3.31 8.77
N ASN A 53 11.86 2.79 10.00
CA ASN A 53 10.77 1.97 10.53
C ASN A 53 9.76 2.80 11.34
N LYS A 54 10.08 4.07 11.62
CA LYS A 54 9.24 4.95 12.43
C LYS A 54 8.95 6.27 11.72
N ALA A 55 7.68 6.60 11.62
CA ALA A 55 7.24 7.88 11.09
C ALA A 55 7.57 9.04 12.07
N PRO A 56 7.85 10.24 11.56
CA PRO A 56 7.90 11.46 12.35
C PRO A 56 6.60 11.66 13.14
N SER A 57 6.74 12.13 14.38
CA SER A 57 5.63 12.35 15.29
C SER A 57 5.03 13.73 15.12
N ILE A 58 3.70 13.78 15.05
CA ILE A 58 2.93 15.03 15.12
C ILE A 58 2.72 15.39 16.60
N ASP A 59 2.59 16.68 16.89
CA ASP A 59 2.17 17.16 18.20
C ASP A 59 0.76 16.64 18.59
N VAL A 60 0.55 16.39 19.88
CA VAL A 60 -0.68 15.73 20.38
C VAL A 60 -1.91 16.61 20.15
N ASP A 61 -1.75 17.93 20.26
CA ASP A 61 -2.83 18.90 20.02
C ASP A 61 -3.24 18.90 18.55
N TYR A 62 -2.27 18.82 17.64
CA TYR A 62 -2.57 18.75 16.22
C TYR A 62 -3.18 17.41 15.83
N TYR A 63 -2.70 16.29 16.40
CA TYR A 63 -3.32 14.98 16.20
C TYR A 63 -4.81 15.00 16.61
N SER A 64 -5.10 15.55 17.78
CA SER A 64 -6.46 15.67 18.32
C SER A 64 -7.32 16.64 17.49
N GLY A 65 -6.72 17.72 17.01
CA GLY A 65 -7.36 18.68 16.10
C GLY A 65 -7.77 18.06 14.77
N VAL A 66 -6.88 17.27 14.15
CA VAL A 66 -7.18 16.55 12.90
C VAL A 66 -8.31 15.55 13.09
N HIS A 67 -8.26 14.75 14.17
CA HIS A 67 -9.32 13.80 14.48
C HIS A 67 -10.67 14.51 14.64
N SER A 68 -10.71 15.60 15.41
CA SER A 68 -11.93 16.39 15.64
C SER A 68 -12.45 17.04 14.35
N ALA A 69 -11.56 17.56 13.49
CA ALA A 69 -11.93 18.15 12.21
C ALA A 69 -12.54 17.12 11.25
N CYS A 70 -11.94 15.92 11.16
CA CYS A 70 -12.48 14.82 10.36
C CYS A 70 -13.84 14.35 10.88
N TYR A 71 -13.98 14.20 12.20
CA TYR A 71 -15.24 13.86 12.86
C TYR A 71 -16.34 14.87 12.50
N ASN A 72 -16.08 16.16 12.72
CA ASN A 72 -17.05 17.23 12.52
C ASN A 72 -17.48 17.33 11.05
N TYR A 73 -16.54 17.20 10.11
CA TYR A 73 -16.84 17.24 8.68
C TYR A 73 -17.72 16.07 8.23
N ILE A 74 -17.39 14.84 8.64
CA ILE A 74 -18.19 13.65 8.27
C ILE A 74 -19.56 13.69 8.93
N THR A 75 -19.63 14.13 10.18
CA THR A 75 -20.90 14.24 10.92
C THR A 75 -21.81 15.31 10.29
N SER A 76 -21.28 16.51 10.00
CA SER A 76 -22.08 17.58 9.40
C SER A 76 -22.60 17.23 8.00
N GLN A 77 -21.79 16.55 7.18
CA GLN A 77 -22.22 16.06 5.87
C GLN A 77 -23.32 15.00 5.98
N THR A 78 -23.22 14.12 6.98
CA THR A 78 -24.24 13.10 7.25
C THR A 78 -25.55 13.72 7.74
N GLU A 79 -25.48 14.71 8.63
CA GLU A 79 -26.65 15.45 9.13
C GLU A 79 -27.33 16.25 8.01
N ALA A 80 -26.56 16.95 7.17
CA ALA A 80 -27.09 17.69 6.03
C ALA A 80 -27.80 16.77 5.02
N TYR A 81 -27.24 15.58 4.79
CA TYR A 81 -27.88 14.56 3.95
C TYR A 81 -29.21 14.07 4.58
N ASN A 82 -29.21 13.74 5.87
CA ASN A 82 -30.42 13.27 6.55
C ASN A 82 -31.52 14.35 6.59
N ALA A 83 -31.14 15.63 6.73
CA ALA A 83 -32.08 16.75 6.73
C ALA A 83 -32.69 17.06 5.34
N SER A 84 -31.99 16.70 4.26
CA SER A 84 -32.39 17.05 2.89
C SER A 84 -33.26 16.03 2.16
N SER A 85 -33.66 14.93 2.83
CA SER A 85 -34.57 13.85 2.37
C SER A 85 -35.46 14.13 1.13
N ARG A 86 -34.88 14.10 -0.07
CA ARG A 86 -35.60 14.11 -1.36
C ARG A 86 -34.82 13.37 -2.45
N LYS A 87 -34.76 12.04 -2.31
CA LYS A 87 -34.82 10.99 -3.34
C LYS A 87 -34.13 9.73 -2.79
N SER A 88 -34.85 8.63 -2.76
CA SER A 88 -34.50 7.36 -2.10
C SER A 88 -33.38 6.55 -2.77
N ASP A 89 -32.73 7.06 -3.82
CA ASP A 89 -31.80 6.27 -4.66
C ASP A 89 -30.34 6.79 -4.67
N GLU A 90 -30.04 7.96 -4.09
CA GLU A 90 -28.66 8.44 -4.00
C GLU A 90 -28.03 8.07 -2.65
N VAL A 91 -27.00 7.22 -2.69
CA VAL A 91 -26.27 6.79 -1.48
C VAL A 91 -25.55 7.99 -0.87
N PRO A 92 -25.60 8.20 0.46
CA PRO A 92 -24.93 9.32 1.11
C PRO A 92 -23.41 9.31 0.85
N MET A 93 -22.94 10.25 0.01
CA MET A 93 -21.53 10.52 -0.35
C MET A 93 -20.64 11.00 0.82
N SER A 94 -21.13 10.92 2.06
CA SER A 94 -20.38 11.34 3.25
C SER A 94 -19.08 10.53 3.37
N GLY A 95 -17.94 11.21 3.19
CA GLY A 95 -16.59 10.64 3.31
C GLY A 95 -15.95 10.14 2.01
N THR A 96 -16.71 10.01 0.91
CA THR A 96 -16.16 9.57 -0.39
C THR A 96 -15.12 10.56 -0.91
N ASP A 97 -15.46 11.85 -0.94
CA ASP A 97 -14.57 12.88 -1.49
C ASP A 97 -13.25 12.98 -0.72
N LEU A 98 -13.30 12.82 0.61
CA LEU A 98 -12.09 12.82 1.45
C LEU A 98 -11.26 11.56 1.22
N TYR A 99 -11.89 10.41 1.06
CA TYR A 99 -11.20 9.16 0.73
C TYR A 99 -10.49 9.25 -0.62
N ASP A 100 -11.13 9.83 -1.63
CA ASP A 100 -10.56 10.03 -2.97
C ASP A 100 -9.39 11.02 -2.97
N LEU A 101 -9.47 12.09 -2.15
CA LEU A 101 -8.33 13.00 -1.96
C LEU A 101 -7.13 12.30 -1.31
N ILE A 102 -7.38 11.44 -0.30
CA ILE A 102 -6.32 10.66 0.35
C ILE A 102 -5.71 9.65 -0.64
N ASP A 103 -6.54 8.99 -1.43
CA ASP A 103 -6.12 8.05 -2.47
C ASP A 103 -5.23 8.73 -3.52
N LYS A 104 -5.67 9.90 -4.00
CA LYS A 104 -4.88 10.75 -4.90
C LYS A 104 -3.56 11.18 -4.26
N TYR A 105 -3.59 11.64 -3.00
CA TYR A 105 -2.38 12.06 -2.28
C TYR A 105 -1.32 10.95 -2.20
N PHE A 106 -1.73 9.72 -1.86
CA PHE A 106 -0.80 8.60 -1.83
C PHE A 106 -0.29 8.25 -3.23
N GLY A 107 -1.13 8.34 -4.25
CA GLY A 107 -0.71 8.16 -5.64
C GLY A 107 0.34 9.18 -6.08
N ASP A 108 0.08 10.47 -5.84
CA ASP A 108 0.98 11.57 -6.14
C ASP A 108 2.33 11.41 -5.42
N THR A 109 2.28 11.06 -4.14
CA THR A 109 3.48 10.78 -3.32
C THR A 109 4.29 9.60 -3.90
N CYS A 110 3.65 8.51 -4.30
CA CYS A 110 4.36 7.37 -4.89
C CYS A 110 4.98 7.70 -6.26
N ARG A 111 4.33 8.56 -7.06
CA ARG A 111 4.90 9.05 -8.32
C ARG A 111 6.13 9.92 -8.07
N GLU A 112 6.11 10.79 -7.06
CA GLU A 112 7.29 11.56 -6.63
C GLU A 112 8.44 10.62 -6.22
N LEU A 113 8.15 9.57 -5.43
CA LEU A 113 9.17 8.57 -5.05
C LEU A 113 9.74 7.85 -6.26
N LEU A 114 8.91 7.48 -7.25
CA LEU A 114 9.40 6.82 -8.47
C LEU A 114 10.30 7.73 -9.29
N LEU A 115 9.96 9.03 -9.39
CA LEU A 115 10.81 10.03 -10.06
C LEU A 115 12.17 10.21 -9.37
N GLY A 116 12.22 10.04 -8.05
CA GLY A 116 13.44 10.08 -7.26
C GLY A 116 14.24 8.77 -7.26
N ALA A 117 13.76 7.70 -7.88
CA ALA A 117 14.49 6.45 -7.96
C ALA A 117 15.78 6.64 -8.78
N PRO A 118 16.91 6.01 -8.38
CA PRO A 118 18.15 6.04 -9.17
C PRO A 118 17.87 5.55 -10.59
N GLN A 119 18.74 5.82 -11.57
CA GLN A 119 18.61 5.24 -12.92
C GLN A 119 19.35 3.92 -13.06
N ASP A 120 20.39 3.71 -12.26
CA ASP A 120 21.15 2.46 -12.23
C ASP A 120 20.35 1.34 -11.53
N ASP A 121 20.52 0.11 -12.00
CA ASP A 121 19.84 -1.07 -11.46
C ASP A 121 20.52 -1.60 -10.19
N SER A 122 21.83 -1.36 -10.04
CA SER A 122 22.65 -1.75 -8.89
C SER A 122 22.19 -1.04 -7.59
N ASP A 123 21.98 0.27 -7.66
CA ASP A 123 21.54 1.10 -6.52
C ASP A 123 20.03 0.99 -6.23
N LEU A 124 19.26 0.39 -7.14
CA LEU A 124 17.80 0.39 -7.05
C LEU A 124 17.30 -0.34 -5.80
N ILE A 125 17.90 -1.48 -5.42
CA ILE A 125 17.48 -2.23 -4.24
C ILE A 125 17.78 -1.46 -2.95
N HIS A 126 18.98 -0.86 -2.87
CA HIS A 126 19.40 -0.04 -1.76
C HIS A 126 18.51 1.19 -1.57
N TYR A 127 17.93 1.72 -2.65
CA TYR A 127 16.95 2.79 -2.60
C TYR A 127 15.56 2.30 -2.18
N ILE A 128 15.06 1.23 -2.81
CA ILE A 128 13.65 0.80 -2.66
C ILE A 128 13.33 0.35 -1.25
N ILE A 129 14.20 -0.44 -0.59
CA ILE A 129 13.91 -1.01 0.72
C ILE A 129 13.71 0.09 1.79
N PRO A 130 14.66 1.04 1.99
CA PRO A 130 14.47 2.18 2.90
C PRO A 130 13.31 3.09 2.49
N CYS A 131 13.13 3.31 1.19
CA CYS A 131 12.04 4.12 0.64
C CYS A 131 10.68 3.54 1.05
N PHE A 132 10.48 2.24 0.81
CA PHE A 132 9.27 1.53 1.17
C PHE A 132 9.06 1.48 2.69
N ASN A 133 10.09 1.20 3.48
CA ASN A 133 9.96 1.14 4.93
C ASN A 133 9.48 2.48 5.50
N ARG A 134 10.09 3.59 5.05
CA ARG A 134 9.67 4.95 5.44
C ARG A 134 8.23 5.23 5.01
N TYR A 135 7.90 4.95 3.76
CA TYR A 135 6.55 5.14 3.23
C TYR A 135 5.52 4.32 4.00
N SER A 136 5.83 3.04 4.29
CA SER A 136 4.95 2.14 5.02
C SER A 136 4.78 2.58 6.48
N ALA A 137 5.84 3.06 7.14
CA ALA A 137 5.74 3.60 8.49
C ALA A 137 4.86 4.86 8.52
N GLY A 138 5.04 5.76 7.55
CA GLY A 138 4.21 6.94 7.34
C GLY A 138 2.74 6.58 7.10
N ALA A 139 2.47 5.64 6.19
CA ALA A 139 1.12 5.14 5.90
C ALA A 139 0.43 4.56 7.14
N GLN A 140 1.16 3.82 7.99
CA GLN A 140 0.60 3.29 9.25
C GLN A 140 0.28 4.41 10.25
N SER A 141 1.10 5.46 10.30
CA SER A 141 0.82 6.62 11.15
C SER A 141 -0.37 7.45 10.64
N ALA A 142 -0.45 7.66 9.33
CA ALA A 142 -1.61 8.28 8.68
C ALA A 142 -2.90 7.47 8.90
N ASN A 143 -2.81 6.13 8.84
CA ASN A 143 -3.93 5.25 9.14
C ASN A 143 -4.45 5.39 10.58
N ARG A 144 -3.56 5.62 11.55
CA ARG A 144 -3.96 5.91 12.95
C ARG A 144 -4.61 7.28 13.07
N LEU A 145 -4.00 8.31 12.47
CA LEU A 145 -4.51 9.68 12.44
C LEU A 145 -5.93 9.75 11.85
N LEU A 146 -6.15 8.99 10.77
CA LEU A 146 -7.39 8.96 9.99
C LEU A 146 -8.30 7.77 10.33
N ASN A 147 -8.11 7.15 11.50
CA ASN A 147 -8.84 5.95 11.88
C ASN A 147 -10.37 6.15 11.95
N TYR A 148 -10.83 7.39 12.12
CA TYR A 148 -12.25 7.72 12.04
C TYR A 148 -12.84 7.40 10.66
N ILE A 149 -12.11 7.70 9.58
CA ILE A 149 -12.53 7.36 8.20
C ILE A 149 -12.62 5.84 8.02
N ASN A 150 -11.68 5.09 8.57
CA ASN A 150 -11.73 3.62 8.53
C ASN A 150 -12.99 3.06 9.20
N ARG A 151 -13.37 3.61 10.35
CA ARG A 151 -14.51 3.14 11.15
C ARG A 151 -15.86 3.49 10.53
N HIS A 152 -15.97 4.67 9.92
CA HIS A 152 -17.26 5.21 9.49
C HIS A 152 -17.49 5.13 7.98
N TYR A 153 -16.47 5.36 7.17
CA TYR A 153 -16.58 5.28 5.71
C TYR A 153 -16.16 3.90 5.20
N VAL A 154 -14.95 3.43 5.53
CA VAL A 154 -14.42 2.17 4.97
C VAL A 154 -15.24 0.97 5.42
N LYS A 155 -15.59 0.88 6.71
CA LYS A 155 -16.43 -0.20 7.22
C LYS A 155 -17.79 -0.25 6.51
N ARG A 156 -18.42 0.91 6.32
CA ARG A 156 -19.71 1.04 5.63
C ARG A 156 -19.59 0.67 4.16
N GLY A 157 -18.64 1.25 3.43
CA GLY A 157 -18.43 0.97 2.01
C GLY A 157 -18.01 -0.48 1.72
N ALA A 158 -17.17 -1.06 2.59
CA ALA A 158 -16.69 -2.43 2.39
C ALA A 158 -17.75 -3.49 2.71
N ILE A 159 -18.61 -3.26 3.71
CA ILE A 159 -19.59 -4.24 4.19
C ILE A 159 -20.99 -3.95 3.64
N ASP A 160 -21.48 -2.74 3.83
CA ASP A 160 -22.88 -2.39 3.53
C ASP A 160 -23.09 -2.17 2.03
N GLU A 161 -22.08 -1.65 1.32
CA GLU A 161 -22.13 -1.41 -0.14
C GLU A 161 -21.46 -2.52 -0.96
N ASP A 162 -20.93 -3.57 -0.33
CA ASP A 162 -20.20 -4.68 -0.97
C ASP A 162 -19.05 -4.21 -1.89
N LYS A 163 -18.37 -3.11 -1.53
CA LYS A 163 -17.20 -2.58 -2.26
C LYS A 163 -15.87 -2.95 -1.61
N GLY A 164 -15.87 -3.93 -0.71
CA GLY A 164 -14.66 -4.37 -0.02
C GLY A 164 -13.65 -5.03 -0.96
N TRP A 165 -12.49 -5.41 -0.41
CA TRP A 165 -11.44 -6.08 -1.18
C TRP A 165 -11.88 -7.41 -1.82
N LEU A 166 -12.89 -8.06 -1.21
CA LEU A 166 -13.54 -9.26 -1.71
C LEU A 166 -15.04 -9.06 -1.64
N THR A 167 -15.67 -8.94 -2.81
CA THR A 167 -17.10 -8.68 -2.94
C THR A 167 -17.91 -9.98 -3.04
N VAL A 168 -19.22 -9.92 -2.82
CA VAL A 168 -20.10 -11.06 -3.08
C VAL A 168 -20.03 -11.46 -4.55
N ALA A 169 -19.93 -10.49 -5.46
CA ALA A 169 -19.79 -10.75 -6.90
C ALA A 169 -18.53 -11.58 -7.22
N ASP A 170 -17.39 -11.29 -6.56
CA ASP A 170 -16.14 -12.03 -6.76
C ASP A 170 -16.25 -13.49 -6.30
N ILE A 171 -17.11 -13.76 -5.31
CA ILE A 171 -17.31 -15.10 -4.75
C ILE A 171 -18.48 -15.83 -5.43
N PHE A 172 -19.39 -15.10 -6.07
CA PHE A 172 -20.65 -15.62 -6.58
C PHE A 172 -20.45 -16.77 -7.59
N GLU A 173 -19.49 -16.66 -8.51
CA GLU A 173 -19.23 -17.71 -9.49
C GLU A 173 -18.77 -19.03 -8.82
N HIS A 174 -18.00 -18.93 -7.73
CA HIS A 174 -17.54 -20.09 -6.98
C HIS A 174 -18.66 -20.71 -6.15
N VAL A 175 -19.48 -19.89 -5.51
CA VAL A 175 -20.65 -20.36 -4.76
C VAL A 175 -21.67 -20.97 -5.71
N ALA A 176 -21.94 -20.38 -6.86
CA ALA A 176 -22.84 -20.95 -7.88
C ALA A 176 -22.40 -22.33 -8.36
N LYS A 177 -21.08 -22.58 -8.50
CA LYS A 177 -20.52 -23.89 -8.87
C LYS A 177 -20.59 -24.95 -7.77
N THR A 178 -20.63 -24.52 -6.51
CA THR A 178 -20.55 -25.41 -5.33
C THR A 178 -21.85 -25.51 -4.56
N ALA A 179 -22.80 -24.61 -4.81
CA ALA A 179 -24.11 -24.56 -4.18
C ALA A 179 -25.00 -25.68 -4.72
N LYS A 180 -25.74 -26.32 -3.82
CA LYS A 180 -26.80 -27.25 -4.15
C LYS A 180 -28.13 -26.55 -3.97
N VAL A 181 -29.14 -26.93 -4.75
CA VAL A 181 -30.51 -26.37 -4.66
C VAL A 181 -31.12 -26.53 -3.25
N THR A 182 -30.64 -27.51 -2.48
CA THR A 182 -31.07 -27.78 -1.10
C THR A 182 -30.31 -26.99 -0.04
N ASP A 183 -29.33 -26.17 -0.42
CA ASP A 183 -28.49 -25.50 0.57
C ASP A 183 -29.28 -24.43 1.34
N THR A 184 -29.15 -24.45 2.66
CA THR A 184 -29.74 -23.42 3.52
C THR A 184 -28.92 -22.13 3.47
N ARG A 185 -29.53 -21.01 3.91
CA ARG A 185 -28.83 -19.71 4.05
C ARG A 185 -27.54 -19.81 4.88
N GLU A 186 -27.55 -20.63 5.93
CA GLU A 186 -26.38 -20.86 6.78
C GLU A 186 -25.27 -21.63 6.05
N GLN A 187 -25.64 -22.64 5.25
CA GLN A 187 -24.68 -23.40 4.44
C GLN A 187 -24.04 -22.53 3.36
N LEU A 188 -24.81 -21.62 2.73
CA LEU A 188 -24.28 -20.63 1.80
C LEU A 188 -23.33 -19.63 2.50
N ALA A 189 -23.71 -19.14 3.69
CA ALA A 189 -22.85 -18.27 4.49
C ALA A 189 -21.54 -18.95 4.92
N LYS A 190 -21.59 -20.26 5.22
CA LYS A 190 -20.40 -21.06 5.51
C LYS A 190 -19.48 -21.17 4.29
N LYS A 191 -20.02 -21.50 3.11
CA LYS A 191 -19.24 -21.56 1.86
C LYS A 191 -18.59 -20.23 1.49
N LEU A 192 -19.29 -19.12 1.74
CA LEU A 192 -18.75 -17.77 1.58
C LEU A 192 -17.55 -17.51 2.49
N ARG A 193 -17.64 -17.90 3.78
CA ARG A 193 -16.53 -17.77 4.74
C ARG A 193 -15.35 -18.65 4.36
N GLU A 194 -15.59 -19.90 4.00
CA GLU A 194 -14.53 -20.84 3.56
C GLU A 194 -13.79 -20.28 2.34
N LYS A 195 -14.51 -19.73 1.36
CA LYS A 195 -13.87 -19.12 0.19
C LYS A 195 -13.04 -17.90 0.55
N ARG A 196 -13.51 -17.04 1.47
CA ARG A 196 -12.69 -15.93 1.98
C ARG A 196 -11.40 -16.43 2.62
N THR A 197 -11.50 -17.49 3.44
CA THR A 197 -10.34 -18.14 4.07
C THR A 197 -9.35 -18.66 3.02
N ASP A 198 -9.84 -19.33 1.96
CA ASP A 198 -8.98 -19.82 0.87
C ASP A 198 -8.27 -18.70 0.11
N GLU A 199 -8.96 -17.58 -0.12
CA GLU A 199 -8.33 -16.40 -0.73
C GLU A 199 -7.25 -15.79 0.18
N LEU A 200 -7.49 -15.73 1.49
CA LEU A 200 -6.52 -15.22 2.47
C LEU A 200 -5.28 -16.11 2.63
N LYS A 201 -5.44 -17.45 2.54
CA LYS A 201 -4.32 -18.41 2.56
C LYS A 201 -3.29 -18.17 1.44
N LYS A 202 -3.69 -17.51 0.35
CA LYS A 202 -2.74 -17.12 -0.73
C LYS A 202 -1.79 -16.01 -0.29
N TRP A 203 -2.13 -15.27 0.76
CA TRP A 203 -1.39 -14.08 1.21
C TRP A 203 -0.52 -14.34 2.44
N GLY A 204 -0.78 -15.40 3.20
CA GLY A 204 0.05 -15.80 4.34
C GLY A 204 -0.50 -17.03 5.04
N ASP A 205 0.24 -17.49 6.06
CA ASP A 205 -0.21 -18.55 6.96
C ASP A 205 -1.18 -17.96 8.00
N ILE A 206 -2.47 -17.95 7.67
CA ILE A 206 -3.52 -17.42 8.54
C ILE A 206 -3.74 -18.27 9.81
N ASP A 207 -3.25 -19.50 9.82
CA ASP A 207 -3.40 -20.42 10.94
C ASP A 207 -2.35 -20.15 12.05
N ALA A 208 -1.32 -19.34 11.75
CA ALA A 208 -0.29 -18.92 12.70
C ALA A 208 -0.79 -17.93 13.79
N GLY A 209 -1.98 -17.35 13.63
CA GLY A 209 -2.64 -16.54 14.65
C GLY A 209 -3.34 -15.27 14.13
N PRO A 210 -3.97 -14.49 15.02
CA PRO A 210 -4.76 -13.31 14.64
C PRO A 210 -3.96 -12.23 13.93
N GLU A 211 -2.68 -12.05 14.28
CA GLU A 211 -1.79 -11.10 13.63
C GLU A 211 -1.49 -11.51 12.19
N ALA A 212 -1.21 -12.80 11.95
CA ALA A 212 -0.97 -13.33 10.62
C ALA A 212 -2.21 -13.24 9.72
N LEU A 213 -3.41 -13.44 10.30
CA LEU A 213 -4.68 -13.20 9.61
C LEU A 213 -4.85 -11.72 9.21
N ALA A 214 -4.59 -10.80 10.12
CA ALA A 214 -4.69 -9.35 9.86
C ALA A 214 -3.68 -8.91 8.78
N ASP A 215 -2.46 -9.44 8.82
CA ASP A 215 -1.43 -9.19 7.82
C ASP A 215 -1.82 -9.74 6.44
N ALA A 216 -2.34 -10.96 6.38
CA ALA A 216 -2.81 -11.56 5.13
C ALA A 216 -3.96 -10.75 4.52
N GLU A 217 -4.90 -10.30 5.35
CA GLU A 217 -6.00 -9.44 4.93
C GLU A 217 -5.50 -8.08 4.43
N ALA A 218 -4.57 -7.43 5.13
CA ALA A 218 -3.98 -6.17 4.69
C ALA A 218 -3.27 -6.31 3.33
N CYS A 219 -2.56 -7.42 3.11
CA CYS A 219 -1.93 -7.72 1.82
C CYS A 219 -2.97 -7.94 0.71
N ALA A 220 -4.06 -8.66 1.00
CA ALA A 220 -5.14 -8.89 0.06
C ALA A 220 -5.89 -7.58 -0.29
N GLN A 221 -6.09 -6.71 0.70
CA GLN A 221 -6.65 -5.37 0.52
C GLN A 221 -5.76 -4.49 -0.37
N ALA A 222 -4.45 -4.45 -0.10
CA ALA A 222 -3.49 -3.76 -0.96
C ALA A 222 -3.47 -4.33 -2.39
N ALA A 223 -3.77 -5.63 -2.51
CA ALA A 223 -3.82 -6.33 -3.79
C ALA A 223 -5.07 -6.02 -4.63
N SER A 224 -6.11 -5.45 -4.03
CA SER A 224 -7.38 -5.17 -4.70
C SER A 224 -7.28 -4.10 -5.80
N GLY A 225 -8.34 -3.98 -6.61
CA GLY A 225 -8.48 -2.93 -7.61
C GLY A 225 -8.74 -1.55 -6.99
N VAL A 226 -8.58 -0.48 -7.76
CA VAL A 226 -8.81 0.91 -7.31
C VAL A 226 -10.28 1.22 -7.04
N ASP A 227 -11.18 0.42 -7.61
CA ASP A 227 -12.63 0.46 -7.41
C ASP A 227 -13.08 -0.09 -6.06
N ARG A 228 -12.15 -0.72 -5.30
CA ARG A 228 -12.44 -1.27 -3.97
C ARG A 228 -12.16 -0.25 -2.86
N ILE A 229 -12.97 -0.30 -1.82
CA ILE A 229 -12.82 0.48 -0.59
C ILE A 229 -12.06 -0.37 0.44
N VAL A 230 -10.91 0.12 0.85
CA VAL A 230 -9.98 -0.56 1.79
C VAL A 230 -9.47 0.42 2.86
N PRO A 231 -8.97 -0.07 4.01
CA PRO A 231 -8.37 0.78 5.04
C PRO A 231 -7.24 1.65 4.50
N ILE A 232 -7.04 2.83 5.10
CA ILE A 232 -6.06 3.83 4.63
C ILE A 232 -4.63 3.26 4.52
N SER A 233 -4.21 2.36 5.41
CA SER A 233 -2.91 1.70 5.30
C SER A 233 -2.78 0.84 4.04
N ALA A 234 -3.80 0.02 3.74
CA ALA A 234 -3.84 -0.81 2.55
C ALA A 234 -4.00 0.02 1.27
N LEU A 235 -4.74 1.13 1.33
CA LEU A 235 -4.88 2.12 0.26
C LEU A 235 -3.52 2.68 -0.16
N ALA A 236 -2.71 3.10 0.82
CA ALA A 236 -1.35 3.58 0.57
C ALA A 236 -0.47 2.49 -0.06
N HIS A 237 -0.48 1.27 0.49
CA HIS A 237 0.27 0.15 -0.07
C HIS A 237 -0.17 -0.23 -1.49
N ARG A 238 -1.48 -0.16 -1.78
CA ARG A 238 -2.04 -0.32 -3.13
C ARG A 238 -1.49 0.74 -4.09
N ARG A 239 -1.43 2.00 -3.67
CA ARG A 239 -0.86 3.10 -4.48
C ARG A 239 0.63 2.93 -4.70
N PHE A 240 1.38 2.47 -3.70
CA PHE A 240 2.79 2.13 -3.88
C PHE A 240 2.98 1.00 -4.90
N ARG A 241 2.11 -0.01 -4.91
CA ARG A 241 2.14 -1.04 -5.95
C ARG A 241 1.93 -0.46 -7.34
N ILE A 242 0.84 0.27 -7.54
CA ILE A 242 0.39 0.74 -8.86
C ILE A 242 1.33 1.81 -9.42
N GLU A 243 1.71 2.79 -8.60
CA GLU A 243 2.44 3.97 -9.08
C GLU A 243 3.96 3.81 -9.02
N PHE A 244 4.47 2.88 -8.20
CA PHE A 244 5.92 2.70 -8.00
C PHE A 244 6.40 1.31 -8.46
N VAL A 245 5.81 0.23 -7.94
CA VAL A 245 6.32 -1.14 -8.20
C VAL A 245 5.98 -1.63 -9.60
N GLU A 246 4.74 -1.47 -10.06
CA GLU A 246 4.28 -1.93 -11.37
C GLU A 246 5.07 -1.29 -12.53
N PRO A 247 5.36 0.03 -12.54
CA PRO A 247 6.24 0.65 -13.53
C PRO A 247 7.65 0.05 -13.55
N LEU A 248 8.20 -0.30 -12.38
CA LEU A 248 9.52 -0.93 -12.30
C LEU A 248 9.51 -2.42 -12.71
N LEU A 249 8.36 -3.08 -12.60
CA LEU A 249 8.15 -4.44 -13.11
C LEU A 249 7.85 -4.48 -14.61
N ALA A 250 7.34 -3.39 -15.17
CA ALA A 250 6.98 -3.30 -16.57
C ALA A 250 8.20 -3.48 -17.48
N ILE A 251 8.03 -4.28 -18.54
CA ILE A 251 9.04 -4.47 -19.57
C ILE A 251 8.94 -3.28 -20.55
N PRO A 252 10.03 -2.55 -20.81
CA PRO A 252 10.02 -1.49 -21.82
C PRO A 252 9.55 -2.03 -23.17
N LYS A 253 8.39 -1.56 -23.64
CA LYS A 253 7.89 -1.92 -24.97
C LYS A 253 8.69 -1.15 -26.00
N PHE A 254 9.71 -1.78 -26.60
CA PHE A 254 10.33 -1.23 -27.80
C PHE A 254 9.25 -1.14 -28.89
N LYS A 255 8.93 0.08 -29.34
CA LYS A 255 8.06 0.28 -30.51
C LYS A 255 8.68 -0.50 -31.68
N LYS A 256 7.98 -1.51 -32.18
CA LYS A 256 8.31 -2.21 -33.43
C LYS A 256 8.18 -1.22 -34.59
N GLY A 257 9.18 -0.39 -34.79
CA GLY A 257 9.33 0.52 -35.90
C GLY A 257 10.73 0.39 -36.46
N LYS A 258 10.83 -0.11 -37.69
CA LYS A 258 12.03 -0.40 -38.50
C LYS A 258 12.75 -1.72 -38.18
N LYS A 259 12.59 -2.67 -39.12
CA LYS A 259 13.38 -3.89 -39.27
C LYS A 259 14.88 -3.55 -39.28
N ALA A 260 15.57 -3.75 -38.17
CA ALA A 260 17.02 -3.92 -38.18
C ALA A 260 17.30 -5.35 -38.66
N LYS A 261 17.77 -5.49 -39.90
CA LYS A 261 18.11 -6.75 -40.59
C LYS A 261 19.41 -7.39 -40.08
N ASN A 262 19.75 -7.28 -38.80
CA ASN A 262 20.93 -7.98 -38.27
C ASN A 262 20.49 -9.18 -37.44
N LYS A 263 20.45 -10.32 -38.14
CA LYS A 263 20.31 -11.66 -37.59
C LYS A 263 21.52 -11.90 -36.68
N ILE A 264 21.31 -11.86 -35.36
CA ILE A 264 22.34 -12.23 -34.38
C ILE A 264 22.73 -13.70 -34.68
N PRO A 265 24.03 -14.04 -34.76
CA PRO A 265 24.45 -15.41 -35.06
C PRO A 265 23.92 -16.35 -33.99
N ASN A 266 23.27 -17.43 -34.43
CA ASN A 266 22.72 -18.46 -33.55
C ASN A 266 23.90 -19.29 -33.00
N SER A 267 24.47 -18.89 -31.86
CA SER A 267 25.46 -19.71 -31.16
C SER A 267 24.75 -20.92 -30.56
N LYS A 268 24.96 -22.09 -31.16
CA LYS A 268 24.55 -23.38 -30.62
C LYS A 268 25.19 -23.56 -29.23
N GLY A 269 24.42 -23.42 -28.15
CA GLY A 269 24.90 -23.76 -26.81
C GLY A 269 24.24 -23.04 -25.62
N SER A 270 23.53 -21.93 -25.83
CA SER A 270 22.83 -21.22 -24.74
C SER A 270 21.34 -21.15 -25.04
N GLY A 271 20.52 -21.35 -24.01
CA GLY A 271 19.07 -21.27 -24.10
C GLY A 271 18.58 -19.92 -24.66
N PRO A 272 17.26 -19.81 -24.93
CA PRO A 272 16.70 -18.60 -25.54
C PRO A 272 17.16 -17.34 -24.77
N PRO A 273 17.62 -16.29 -25.48
CA PRO A 273 18.14 -15.10 -24.84
C PRO A 273 17.06 -14.53 -23.92
N PRO A 274 17.40 -14.17 -22.66
CA PRO A 274 16.43 -13.65 -21.73
C PRO A 274 15.84 -12.37 -22.34
N GLY A 275 14.55 -12.39 -22.65
CA GLY A 275 13.83 -11.21 -23.12
C GLY A 275 14.03 -10.03 -22.16
N PRO A 276 13.75 -8.79 -22.60
CA PRO A 276 13.96 -7.60 -21.77
C PRO A 276 13.16 -7.76 -20.47
N LYS A 277 13.87 -7.87 -19.34
CA LYS A 277 13.25 -7.94 -18.01
C LYS A 277 12.87 -6.53 -17.56
N GLY A 278 11.83 -6.41 -16.75
CA GLY A 278 11.53 -5.17 -16.03
C GLY A 278 12.70 -4.76 -15.15
N ARG A 279 12.81 -3.46 -14.88
CA ARG A 279 13.96 -2.87 -14.20
C ARG A 279 14.22 -3.49 -12.82
N LEU A 280 13.18 -3.63 -12.00
CA LEU A 280 13.27 -4.30 -10.71
C LEU A 280 13.70 -5.77 -10.84
N ALA A 281 13.24 -6.47 -11.88
CA ALA A 281 13.64 -7.86 -12.11
C ALA A 281 15.10 -8.01 -12.55
N ARG A 282 15.71 -6.99 -13.16
CA ARG A 282 17.15 -6.93 -13.45
C ARG A 282 17.95 -6.64 -12.18
N ALA A 283 17.56 -5.63 -11.41
CA ALA A 283 18.18 -5.31 -10.12
C ALA A 283 18.18 -6.52 -9.15
N VAL A 284 17.07 -7.24 -9.05
CA VAL A 284 17.00 -8.47 -8.23
C VAL A 284 17.85 -9.60 -8.80
N LYS A 285 18.00 -9.68 -10.12
CA LYS A 285 18.88 -10.66 -10.73
C LYS A 285 20.33 -10.37 -10.35
N GLU A 286 20.75 -9.12 -10.47
CA GLU A 286 22.09 -8.64 -10.11
C GLU A 286 22.39 -8.84 -8.64
N LEU A 287 21.49 -8.45 -7.72
CA LEU A 287 21.62 -8.71 -6.29
C LEU A 287 21.90 -10.19 -6.00
N LEU A 288 21.14 -11.08 -6.64
CA LEU A 288 21.23 -12.51 -6.36
C LEU A 288 22.46 -13.19 -6.98
N GLU A 289 22.99 -12.64 -8.08
CA GLU A 289 24.11 -13.22 -8.84
C GLU A 289 25.46 -12.54 -8.57
N SER A 290 25.47 -11.33 -7.99
CA SER A 290 26.70 -10.58 -7.68
C SER A 290 27.61 -11.39 -6.76
N SER A 291 28.92 -11.38 -7.00
CA SER A 291 29.93 -11.93 -6.07
C SER A 291 30.32 -10.94 -4.97
N ASP A 292 29.97 -9.67 -5.15
CA ASP A 292 30.55 -8.56 -4.39
C ASP A 292 29.77 -8.25 -3.11
N VAL A 293 28.60 -8.87 -2.95
CA VAL A 293 27.74 -8.74 -1.77
C VAL A 293 27.81 -10.01 -0.93
N GLU A 294 28.17 -9.85 0.35
CA GLU A 294 28.15 -10.92 1.35
C GLU A 294 26.82 -11.70 1.34
N GLU A 295 26.89 -13.02 1.52
CA GLU A 295 25.74 -13.92 1.38
C GLU A 295 24.60 -13.56 2.35
N ASP A 296 24.95 -13.21 3.59
CA ASP A 296 24.00 -12.80 4.62
C ASP A 296 23.27 -11.50 4.28
N GLU A 297 24.00 -10.51 3.76
CA GLU A 297 23.41 -9.22 3.38
C GLU A 297 22.49 -9.39 2.17
N ARG A 298 22.88 -10.22 1.22
CA ARG A 298 22.05 -10.59 0.06
C ARG A 298 20.76 -11.27 0.49
N ALA A 299 20.84 -12.25 1.41
CA ALA A 299 19.68 -12.95 1.93
C ALA A 299 18.74 -11.98 2.68
N ARG A 300 19.30 -11.06 3.48
CA ARG A 300 18.56 -10.01 4.18
C ARG A 300 17.79 -9.12 3.21
N GLN A 301 18.47 -8.55 2.20
CA GLN A 301 17.84 -7.66 1.22
C GLN A 301 16.77 -8.39 0.39
N ALA A 302 17.03 -9.66 0.00
CA ALA A 302 16.05 -10.48 -0.71
C ALA A 302 14.81 -10.76 0.15
N SER A 303 14.97 -11.03 1.45
CA SER A 303 13.88 -11.24 2.40
C SER A 303 13.05 -9.97 2.59
N GLU A 304 13.69 -8.83 2.81
CA GLU A 304 13.01 -7.52 2.95
C GLU A 304 12.24 -7.14 1.69
N LEU A 305 12.83 -7.37 0.51
CA LEU A 305 12.14 -7.13 -0.76
C LEU A 305 10.95 -8.09 -0.96
N ALA A 306 11.08 -9.35 -0.54
CA ALA A 306 9.97 -10.31 -0.57
C ALA A 306 8.82 -9.84 0.34
N LYS A 307 9.13 -9.38 1.56
CA LYS A 307 8.15 -8.82 2.50
C LYS A 307 7.47 -7.59 1.91
N MET A 308 8.22 -6.67 1.32
CA MET A 308 7.68 -5.50 0.62
C MET A 308 6.69 -5.90 -0.46
N LEU A 309 7.11 -6.75 -1.42
CA LEU A 309 6.25 -7.16 -2.54
C LEU A 309 4.95 -7.81 -2.06
N ARG A 310 5.01 -8.62 -0.99
CA ARG A 310 3.81 -9.19 -0.36
C ARG A 310 2.91 -8.10 0.21
N LYS A 311 3.49 -7.18 1.01
CA LYS A 311 2.77 -6.12 1.73
C LYS A 311 2.08 -5.12 0.81
N VAL A 312 2.66 -4.82 -0.36
CA VAL A 312 2.04 -3.98 -1.39
C VAL A 312 1.02 -4.72 -2.25
N GLY A 313 0.79 -6.01 -2.02
CA GLY A 313 -0.22 -6.77 -2.76
C GLY A 313 0.23 -7.21 -4.16
N VAL A 314 1.54 -7.42 -4.40
CA VAL A 314 2.01 -8.11 -5.62
C VAL A 314 1.57 -9.56 -5.55
N ARG A 315 0.88 -10.05 -6.58
CA ARG A 315 0.22 -11.35 -6.53
C ARG A 315 1.19 -12.53 -6.29
N PRO A 316 0.76 -13.59 -5.56
CA PRO A 316 1.63 -14.74 -5.23
C PRO A 316 2.15 -15.50 -6.45
N ASP A 317 1.40 -15.47 -7.56
CA ASP A 317 1.78 -16.12 -8.81
C ASP A 317 2.88 -15.38 -9.58
N HIS A 318 3.16 -14.11 -9.21
CA HIS A 318 4.14 -13.27 -9.90
C HIS A 318 5.56 -13.89 -9.83
N PRO A 319 6.28 -14.04 -10.96
CA PRO A 319 7.56 -14.74 -11.00
C PRO A 319 8.61 -14.19 -10.03
N LEU A 320 8.67 -12.86 -9.88
CA LEU A 320 9.62 -12.23 -8.96
C LEU A 320 9.32 -12.56 -7.50
N ARG A 321 8.04 -12.59 -7.12
CA ARG A 321 7.61 -12.93 -5.75
C ARG A 321 7.93 -14.40 -5.45
N LYS A 322 7.71 -15.31 -6.40
CA LYS A 322 8.11 -16.72 -6.26
C LYS A 322 9.63 -16.89 -6.11
N LYS A 323 10.42 -16.14 -6.88
CA LYS A 323 11.89 -16.20 -6.80
C LYS A 323 12.39 -15.77 -5.42
N LEU A 324 11.84 -14.68 -4.89
CA LEU A 324 12.23 -14.10 -3.60
C LEU A 324 11.62 -14.83 -2.39
N GLY A 325 10.52 -15.56 -2.57
CA GLY A 325 9.86 -16.30 -1.48
C GLY A 325 10.75 -17.34 -0.79
N LYS A 326 11.79 -17.83 -1.47
CA LYS A 326 12.78 -18.75 -0.89
C LYS A 326 13.57 -18.15 0.28
N TYR A 327 13.67 -16.82 0.34
CA TYR A 327 14.41 -16.09 1.37
C TYR A 327 13.54 -15.68 2.56
N GLN A 328 12.22 -15.91 2.51
CA GLN A 328 11.30 -15.58 3.62
C GLN A 328 11.31 -16.63 4.75
N ALA A 329 11.86 -17.83 4.51
CA ALA A 329 11.93 -18.91 5.49
C ALA A 329 13.22 -18.91 6.32
N VAL A 330 14.13 -17.97 6.07
CA VAL A 330 15.48 -17.91 6.66
C VAL A 330 15.55 -16.87 7.80
N THR A 331 14.42 -16.32 8.23
CA THR A 331 14.36 -15.31 9.31
C THR A 331 13.21 -15.61 10.24
#